data_AF-A0A930YT96-F1
#
_entry.id   AF-A0A930YT96-F1
#
_cell.length_a   1.000
_cell.length_b   1.000
_cell.length_c   1.000
_cell.angle_alpha   90.00
_cell.angle_beta   90.00
_cell.angle_gamma   90.00
#
_symmetry.space_group_name_H-M   'P 1'
#
loop_
_entity.id
_entity.type
_entity.pdbx_description
1 polymer ?
#
loop_
_entity_poly.entity_id
_entity_poly.type
_entity_poly.pdbx_seq_one_letter_code
_entity_poly.pdbx_strand_id
1 'polypeptide(L)'
;MDNVLINRANVPAAQTWNRLRANSLSVTVPNHADAGTVYLPLPRLFERIECGMGQEVTDYVESQAFKSDFYNVPARTKREDPIVVAVSAAQNQCANTGIIVREGAEATVVIAAFAGDVDGDDAPAGSDANGDDVLPTSAALTRIVVEAGAKLHLIEMLGVNEGQQHLESVGLEIHQDAAVDVKQYALGGSTIGLGLTANLVGARARLDLNNRYHATHEETLDINHLVRMRGTS
;
A
#
# COMPACT_ATOMS: atom_id res chain seq x y z
N MET A 1 -19.25 -16.26 0.12
CA MET A 1 -17.79 -16.47 0.06
C MET A 1 -17.26 -16.26 1.45
N ASP A 2 -16.30 -17.07 1.90
CA ASP A 2 -15.76 -16.93 3.24
C ASP A 2 -14.76 -15.77 3.28
N ASN A 3 -14.92 -14.87 4.24
CA ASN A 3 -14.04 -13.72 4.46
C ASN A 3 -12.64 -14.17 4.87
N VAL A 4 -11.63 -13.35 4.59
CA VAL A 4 -10.23 -13.67 4.91
C VAL A 4 -9.86 -13.00 6.23
N LEU A 5 -9.34 -13.79 7.18
CA LEU A 5 -8.75 -13.25 8.40
C LEU A 5 -7.26 -12.98 8.16
N ILE A 6 -6.85 -11.72 8.31
CA ILE A 6 -5.46 -11.32 8.39
C ILE A 6 -5.11 -11.23 9.87
N ASN A 7 -4.23 -12.11 10.34
CA ASN A 7 -3.84 -12.21 11.75
C ASN A 7 -2.84 -11.11 12.12
N ARG A 8 -1.95 -10.77 11.18
CA ARG A 8 -0.97 -9.68 11.36
C ARG A 8 -0.74 -8.96 10.04
N ALA A 9 -1.39 -7.81 9.92
CA ALA A 9 -1.29 -6.97 8.74
C ALA A 9 0.14 -6.42 8.58
N ASN A 10 0.72 -5.85 9.65
CA ASN A 10 2.12 -5.45 9.69
C ASN A 10 2.98 -6.53 10.37
N VAL A 11 4.12 -6.87 9.78
CA VAL A 11 5.07 -7.84 10.35
C VAL A 11 6.42 -7.16 10.56
N PRO A 12 6.84 -6.90 11.82
CA PRO A 12 8.13 -6.26 12.08
C PRO A 12 9.29 -7.21 11.78
N ALA A 13 10.39 -6.67 11.24
CA ALA A 13 11.60 -7.45 10.97
C ALA A 13 12.23 -8.06 12.24
N ALA A 14 12.02 -7.42 13.39
CA ALA A 14 12.31 -7.98 14.70
C ALA A 14 11.23 -7.48 15.68
N GLN A 15 10.48 -8.40 16.29
CA GLN A 15 9.48 -8.05 17.28
C GLN A 15 10.18 -7.68 18.60
N THR A 16 10.59 -6.42 18.69
CA THR A 16 11.03 -5.84 19.96
C THR A 16 9.77 -5.33 20.67
N TRP A 17 9.61 -5.61 21.97
CA TRP A 17 8.49 -5.12 22.79
C TRP A 17 7.12 -5.78 22.58
N ASN A 18 7.03 -7.11 22.73
CA ASN A 18 5.78 -7.90 22.72
C ASN A 18 4.66 -7.33 23.64
N ARG A 19 5.02 -6.60 24.70
CA ARG A 19 4.04 -5.99 25.62
C ARG A 19 3.26 -4.84 24.98
N LEU A 20 3.84 -4.11 24.03
CA LEU A 20 3.23 -2.93 23.42
C LEU A 20 2.24 -3.28 22.30
N ARG A 21 2.19 -4.56 21.87
CA ARG A 21 1.35 -5.01 20.76
C ARG A 21 1.51 -4.16 19.49
N ALA A 22 2.70 -3.58 19.28
CA ALA A 22 3.02 -2.89 18.04
C ALA A 22 2.96 -3.88 16.86
N ASN A 23 2.42 -3.43 15.72
CA ASN A 23 2.26 -4.23 14.50
C ASN A 23 1.47 -5.53 14.75
N SER A 24 0.37 -5.43 15.51
CA SER A 24 -0.53 -6.56 15.77
C SER A 24 -1.93 -6.33 15.22
N LEU A 25 -2.08 -5.45 14.23
CA LEU A 25 -3.36 -5.26 13.55
C LEU A 25 -3.83 -6.59 12.96
N SER A 26 -4.98 -7.05 13.43
CA SER A 26 -5.71 -8.17 12.86
C SER A 26 -7.04 -7.63 12.36
N VAL A 27 -7.36 -7.98 11.12
CA VAL A 27 -8.56 -7.51 10.43
C VAL A 27 -9.17 -8.66 9.65
N THR A 28 -10.51 -8.68 9.61
CA THR A 28 -11.25 -9.54 8.70
C THR A 28 -11.60 -8.72 7.47
N VAL A 29 -11.22 -9.21 6.30
CA VAL A 29 -11.37 -8.50 5.02
C VAL A 29 -12.28 -9.29 4.07
N PRO A 30 -13.03 -8.62 3.19
CA PRO A 30 -14.00 -9.25 2.31
C PRO A 30 -13.29 -10.05 1.21
N ASN A 31 -13.76 -11.26 0.96
CA ASN A 31 -13.29 -12.06 -0.16
C ASN A 31 -14.22 -11.88 -1.36
N HIS A 32 -13.73 -11.18 -2.38
CA HIS A 32 -14.44 -10.88 -3.61
C HIS A 32 -13.65 -11.36 -4.85
N ALA A 33 -12.84 -12.41 -4.67
CA ALA A 33 -12.08 -13.02 -5.75
C ALA A 33 -13.00 -13.45 -6.92
N ASP A 34 -12.85 -12.80 -8.07
CA ASP A 34 -13.54 -13.11 -9.30
C ASP A 34 -12.99 -14.39 -9.96
N ALA A 35 -13.67 -15.51 -9.71
CA ALA A 35 -13.31 -16.83 -10.24
C ALA A 35 -13.39 -16.95 -11.79
N GLY A 36 -13.83 -15.91 -12.52
CA GLY A 36 -14.10 -15.96 -13.96
C GLY A 36 -13.17 -15.15 -14.86
N THR A 37 -12.25 -14.34 -14.32
CA THR A 37 -11.41 -13.42 -15.12
C THR A 37 -9.99 -13.93 -15.36
N VAL A 38 -9.39 -13.47 -16.47
CA VAL A 38 -7.99 -13.78 -16.80
C VAL A 38 -7.07 -13.00 -15.86
N TYR A 39 -6.31 -13.73 -15.05
CA TYR A 39 -5.31 -13.17 -14.15
C TYR A 39 -4.13 -12.56 -14.94
N LEU A 40 -3.86 -11.27 -14.72
CA LEU A 40 -2.77 -10.53 -15.32
C LEU A 40 -1.82 -10.03 -14.20
N PRO A 41 -0.88 -10.89 -13.76
CA PRO A 41 0.05 -10.55 -12.68
C PRO A 41 1.08 -9.51 -13.13
N LEU A 42 1.72 -8.88 -12.14
CA LEU A 42 2.92 -8.11 -12.39
C LEU A 42 4.05 -8.98 -12.95
N PRO A 43 4.97 -8.39 -13.74
CA PRO A 43 6.20 -9.06 -14.14
C PRO A 43 6.96 -9.61 -12.93
N ARG A 44 7.53 -10.81 -13.07
CA ARG A 44 8.25 -11.53 -11.99
C ARG A 44 9.37 -10.73 -11.31
N LEU A 45 9.89 -9.69 -11.95
CA LEU A 45 10.89 -8.81 -11.33
C LEU A 45 10.35 -8.14 -10.06
N PHE A 46 9.05 -7.92 -9.94
CA PHE A 46 8.43 -7.29 -8.77
C PHE A 46 8.28 -8.27 -7.60
N GLU A 47 8.28 -9.59 -7.84
CA GLU A 47 8.19 -10.63 -6.78
C GLU A 47 9.32 -10.53 -5.76
N ARG A 48 10.48 -9.97 -6.15
CA ARG A 48 11.65 -9.82 -5.26
C ARG A 48 11.59 -8.58 -4.37
N ILE A 49 10.64 -7.68 -4.60
CA ILE A 49 10.55 -6.42 -3.86
C ILE A 49 9.78 -6.68 -2.56
N GLU A 50 10.54 -6.67 -1.46
CA GLU A 50 9.98 -6.72 -0.11
C GLU A 50 9.02 -5.54 0.11
N CYS A 51 7.80 -5.82 0.54
CA CYS A 51 6.77 -4.83 0.82
C CYS A 51 6.68 -4.53 2.31
N GLY A 52 6.02 -3.44 2.67
CA GLY A 52 5.97 -2.96 4.05
C GLY A 52 5.00 -3.71 4.96
N MET A 53 3.94 -4.27 4.39
CA MET A 53 3.02 -5.14 5.13
C MET A 53 3.45 -6.61 5.05
N GLY A 54 2.83 -7.46 5.87
CA GLY A 54 3.10 -8.89 5.91
C GLY A 54 2.70 -9.65 4.65
N GLN A 55 3.19 -10.89 4.55
CA GLN A 55 2.88 -11.78 3.43
C GLN A 55 1.37 -12.05 3.32
N GLU A 56 0.64 -12.14 4.44
CA GLU A 56 -0.82 -12.32 4.43
C GLU A 56 -1.56 -11.21 3.66
N VAL A 57 -1.12 -9.95 3.81
CA VAL A 57 -1.69 -8.82 3.06
C VAL A 57 -1.30 -8.88 1.59
N THR A 58 -0.05 -9.25 1.31
CA THR A 58 0.44 -9.42 -0.06
C THR A 58 -0.39 -10.48 -0.81
N ASP A 59 -0.55 -11.66 -0.19
CA ASP A 59 -1.31 -12.78 -0.74
C ASP A 59 -2.79 -12.41 -0.90
N TYR A 60 -3.36 -11.68 0.06
CA TYR A 60 -4.71 -11.15 -0.04
C TYR A 60 -4.84 -10.24 -1.27
N VAL A 61 -4.05 -9.16 -1.38
CA VAL A 61 -4.17 -8.22 -2.50
C VAL A 61 -3.94 -8.92 -3.85
N GLU A 62 -2.97 -9.83 -3.96
CA GLU A 62 -2.72 -10.58 -5.20
C GLU A 62 -3.85 -11.55 -5.55
N SER A 63 -4.58 -12.07 -4.56
CA SER A 63 -5.78 -12.90 -4.79
C SER A 63 -7.02 -12.09 -5.19
N GLN A 64 -7.09 -10.81 -4.81
CA GLN A 64 -8.23 -9.93 -5.12
C GLN A 64 -8.01 -9.07 -6.37
N ALA A 65 -6.77 -8.66 -6.66
CA ALA A 65 -6.43 -7.79 -7.78
C ALA A 65 -6.10 -8.58 -9.05
N PHE A 66 -7.14 -8.93 -9.82
CA PHE A 66 -7.02 -9.76 -11.03
C PHE A 66 -6.20 -9.15 -12.15
N LYS A 67 -6.21 -7.81 -12.25
CA LYS A 67 -5.41 -7.06 -13.21
C LYS A 67 -4.44 -6.18 -12.45
N SER A 68 -3.16 -6.44 -12.63
CA SER A 68 -2.12 -5.55 -12.12
C SER A 68 -1.79 -4.45 -13.12
N ASP A 69 -1.57 -3.24 -12.63
CA ASP A 69 -1.14 -2.12 -13.46
C ASP A 69 0.38 -1.98 -13.43
N PHE A 70 0.97 -1.78 -14.62
CA PHE A 70 2.42 -1.63 -14.78
C PHE A 70 2.76 -0.32 -15.46
N TYR A 71 3.64 0.46 -14.84
CA TYR A 71 4.12 1.74 -15.37
C TYR A 71 5.64 1.72 -15.55
N ASN A 72 6.09 2.19 -16.70
CA ASN A 72 7.50 2.33 -17.04
C ASN A 72 7.79 3.77 -17.44
N VAL A 73 8.41 4.55 -16.55
CA VAL A 73 8.82 5.93 -16.81
C VAL A 73 10.16 5.92 -17.55
N PRO A 74 10.25 6.42 -18.80
CA PRO A 74 11.46 6.30 -19.61
C PRO A 74 12.67 7.03 -19.03
N ALA A 75 13.87 6.52 -19.33
CA ALA A 75 15.12 7.07 -18.81
C ALA A 75 15.30 8.54 -19.19
N ARG A 76 15.81 9.34 -18.25
CA ARG A 76 16.14 10.76 -18.44
C ARG A 76 14.94 11.61 -18.91
N THR A 77 13.73 11.19 -18.54
CA THR A 77 12.51 11.96 -18.77
C THR A 77 11.92 12.41 -17.44
N LYS A 78 11.24 13.55 -17.47
CA LYS A 78 10.36 13.97 -16.38
C LYS A 78 8.92 13.73 -16.82
N ARG A 79 8.19 12.93 -16.04
CA ARG A 79 6.76 12.75 -16.22
C ARG A 79 6.03 13.87 -15.48
N GLU A 80 5.28 14.69 -16.20
CA GLU A 80 4.53 15.80 -15.60
C GLU A 80 3.25 15.33 -14.91
N ASP A 81 2.52 14.39 -15.51
CA ASP A 81 1.29 13.84 -14.91
C ASP A 81 1.63 12.77 -13.86
N PRO A 82 1.03 12.81 -12.65
CA PRO A 82 1.27 11.78 -11.66
C PRO A 82 0.74 10.41 -12.13
N ILE A 83 1.38 9.35 -11.64
CA ILE A 83 0.79 8.00 -11.67
C ILE A 83 -0.12 7.92 -10.44
N VAL A 84 -1.41 7.68 -10.63
CA VAL A 84 -2.39 7.67 -9.54
C VAL A 84 -2.88 6.24 -9.33
N VAL A 85 -2.69 5.72 -8.12
CA VAL A 85 -3.27 4.47 -7.63
C VAL A 85 -4.39 4.85 -6.68
N ALA A 86 -5.64 4.75 -7.15
CA ALA A 86 -6.81 5.16 -6.39
C ALA A 86 -7.67 3.95 -6.02
N VAL A 87 -8.01 3.79 -4.74
CA VAL A 87 -8.82 2.68 -4.25
C VAL A 87 -9.94 3.14 -3.32
N SER A 88 -11.14 2.64 -3.59
CA SER A 88 -12.36 2.91 -2.82
C SER A 88 -12.63 1.82 -1.80
N ALA A 89 -12.79 2.19 -0.52
CA ALA A 89 -13.14 1.25 0.54
C ALA A 89 -14.58 0.73 0.39
N ALA A 90 -15.55 1.60 0.04
CA ALA A 90 -16.94 1.23 -0.20
C ALA A 90 -17.10 0.19 -1.31
N GLN A 91 -16.17 0.17 -2.27
CA GLN A 91 -16.17 -0.77 -3.39
C GLN A 91 -15.23 -1.97 -3.18
N ASN A 92 -14.65 -2.11 -2.00
CA ASN A 92 -13.69 -3.17 -1.66
C ASN A 92 -12.47 -3.26 -2.60
N GLN A 93 -12.05 -2.13 -3.18
CA GLN A 93 -11.06 -2.16 -4.26
C GLN A 93 -9.67 -2.56 -3.76
N CYS A 94 -9.08 -3.51 -4.47
CA CYS A 94 -7.68 -3.91 -4.31
C CYS A 94 -6.88 -3.52 -5.56
N ALA A 95 -5.77 -2.82 -5.38
CA ALA A 95 -4.86 -2.46 -6.46
C ALA A 95 -3.49 -3.13 -6.27
N ASN A 96 -2.99 -3.79 -7.32
CA ASN A 96 -1.61 -4.30 -7.39
C ASN A 96 -0.87 -3.56 -8.50
N THR A 97 0.12 -2.74 -8.13
CA THR A 97 0.78 -1.82 -9.06
C THR A 97 2.30 -1.97 -9.03
N GLY A 98 2.89 -2.12 -10.21
CA GLY A 98 4.33 -2.17 -10.41
C GLY A 98 4.81 -0.95 -11.17
N ILE A 99 5.83 -0.26 -10.66
CA ILE A 99 6.36 0.96 -11.28
C ILE A 99 7.88 0.83 -11.43
N ILE A 100 8.39 1.20 -12.60
CA ILE A 100 9.83 1.40 -12.81
C ILE A 100 10.07 2.85 -13.21
N VAL A 101 10.84 3.55 -12.39
CA VAL A 101 11.38 4.87 -12.70
C VAL A 101 12.81 4.65 -13.20
N ARG A 102 13.00 4.77 -14.53
CA ARG A 102 14.26 4.42 -15.18
C ARG A 102 15.38 5.42 -14.87
N GLU A 103 16.60 5.04 -15.23
CA GLU A 103 17.82 5.85 -15.01
C GLU A 103 17.61 7.34 -15.28
N GLY A 104 17.89 8.17 -14.27
CA GLY A 104 17.81 9.63 -14.36
C GLY A 104 16.42 10.20 -14.63
N ALA A 105 15.36 9.40 -14.57
CA ALA A 105 13.99 9.85 -14.76
C ALA A 105 13.43 10.48 -13.48
N GLU A 106 12.37 11.29 -13.63
CA GLU A 106 11.64 11.89 -12.52
C GLU A 106 10.14 11.62 -12.65
N ALA A 107 9.52 11.14 -11.56
CA ALA A 107 8.10 10.83 -11.53
C ALA A 107 7.47 11.11 -10.16
N THR A 108 6.18 11.43 -10.19
CA THR A 108 5.33 11.51 -8.99
C THR A 108 4.34 10.36 -9.01
N VAL A 109 4.23 9.66 -7.89
CA VAL A 109 3.24 8.61 -7.66
C VAL A 109 2.34 9.08 -6.52
N VAL A 110 1.03 9.02 -6.73
CA VAL A 110 0.02 9.33 -5.73
C VAL A 110 -0.77 8.08 -5.45
N ILE A 111 -0.75 7.61 -4.20
CA ILE A 111 -1.64 6.56 -3.74
C ILE A 111 -2.74 7.22 -2.92
N ALA A 112 -3.99 7.00 -3.31
CA ALA A 112 -5.16 7.63 -2.72
C ALA A 112 -6.17 6.56 -2.31
N ALA A 113 -6.32 6.38 -1.00
CA ALA A 113 -7.38 5.58 -0.43
C ALA A 113 -8.51 6.52 0.02
N PHE A 114 -9.71 6.29 -0.49
CA PHE A 114 -10.87 7.12 -0.20
C PHE A 114 -12.07 6.25 0.17
N ALA A 115 -13.00 6.83 0.94
CA ALA A 115 -14.20 6.11 1.36
C ALA A 115 -15.03 5.60 0.18
N GLY A 116 -15.23 6.46 -0.83
CA GLY A 116 -16.05 6.19 -2.01
C GLY A 116 -17.55 6.10 -1.71
N ASP A 117 -18.35 6.03 -2.77
CA ASP A 117 -19.78 5.76 -2.70
C ASP A 117 -20.07 4.39 -3.34
N VAL A 118 -21.09 3.71 -2.82
CA VAL A 118 -21.69 2.53 -3.43
C VAL A 118 -22.58 2.98 -4.59
N ASP A 119 -22.28 2.52 -5.82
CA ASP A 119 -23.09 2.85 -7.00
C ASP A 119 -24.48 2.18 -6.90
N GLY A 120 -25.51 2.96 -6.52
CA GLY A 120 -26.95 2.70 -6.73
C GLY A 120 -27.60 1.52 -5.98
N ASP A 121 -28.62 1.80 -5.15
CA ASP A 121 -29.58 0.90 -4.45
C ASP A 121 -29.06 -0.34 -3.67
N ASP A 122 -27.81 -0.77 -3.87
CA ASP A 122 -27.11 -1.84 -3.16
C ASP A 122 -26.14 -1.27 -2.11
N ALA A 123 -26.48 -0.10 -1.53
CA ALA A 123 -25.87 0.26 -0.26
C ALA A 123 -26.21 -0.85 0.73
N PRO A 124 -25.23 -1.47 1.43
CA PRO A 124 -25.57 -2.17 2.64
C PRO A 124 -26.14 -1.07 3.55
N ALA A 125 -27.47 -1.00 3.62
CA ALA A 125 -28.18 -0.18 4.58
C ALA A 125 -27.51 -0.49 5.91
N GLY A 126 -26.91 0.52 6.54
CA GLY A 126 -26.08 0.36 7.73
C GLY A 126 -26.66 -0.73 8.61
N SER A 127 -26.01 -1.90 8.57
CA SER A 127 -26.49 -3.05 9.30
C SER A 127 -26.28 -2.70 10.75
N ASP A 128 -27.41 -2.59 11.45
CA ASP A 128 -27.45 -2.55 12.90
C ASP A 128 -26.49 -3.62 13.41
N ALA A 129 -25.50 -3.18 14.19
CA ALA A 129 -24.49 -4.03 14.80
C ALA A 129 -25.15 -5.25 15.46
N ASN A 130 -25.08 -6.42 14.80
CA ASN A 130 -25.17 -7.78 15.35
C ASN A 130 -25.20 -8.84 14.23
N GLY A 131 -24.01 -9.33 13.84
CA GLY A 131 -23.83 -10.61 13.16
C GLY A 131 -22.77 -10.58 12.04
N ASP A 132 -21.57 -11.12 12.28
CA ASP A 132 -20.54 -11.43 11.25
C ASP A 132 -20.13 -10.30 10.27
N ASP A 133 -20.30 -9.02 10.66
CA ASP A 133 -20.11 -7.86 9.78
C ASP A 133 -18.63 -7.62 9.41
N VAL A 134 -18.28 -7.88 8.16
CA VAL A 134 -16.98 -7.53 7.59
C VAL A 134 -17.03 -6.13 7.02
N LEU A 135 -16.10 -5.29 7.46
CA LEU A 135 -16.05 -3.90 7.06
C LEU A 135 -15.60 -3.75 5.60
N PRO A 136 -16.18 -2.80 4.84
CA PRO A 136 -15.67 -2.45 3.52
C PRO A 136 -14.18 -2.10 3.58
N THR A 137 -13.37 -2.76 2.76
CA THR A 137 -11.91 -2.70 2.86
C THR A 137 -11.29 -2.40 1.51
N SER A 138 -10.55 -1.29 1.41
CA SER A 138 -9.65 -1.08 0.27
C SER A 138 -8.23 -1.52 0.60
N ALA A 139 -7.49 -1.91 -0.43
CA ALA A 139 -6.07 -2.23 -0.27
C ALA A 139 -5.24 -1.80 -1.48
N ALA A 140 -4.03 -1.30 -1.24
CA ALA A 140 -3.07 -0.96 -2.27
C ALA A 140 -1.74 -1.66 -2.01
N LEU A 141 -1.24 -2.34 -3.03
CA LEU A 141 0.06 -3.00 -3.05
C LEU A 141 0.89 -2.39 -4.17
N THR A 142 1.83 -1.51 -3.81
CA THR A 142 2.62 -0.75 -4.78
C THR A 142 4.10 -1.09 -4.66
N ARG A 143 4.69 -1.59 -5.75
CA ARG A 143 6.10 -1.99 -5.83
C ARG A 143 6.84 -1.13 -6.83
N ILE A 144 7.90 -0.45 -6.39
CA ILE A 144 8.60 0.55 -7.20
C ILE A 144 10.10 0.25 -7.26
N VAL A 145 10.63 0.16 -8.48
CA VAL A 145 12.07 0.19 -8.74
C VAL A 145 12.46 1.60 -9.15
N VAL A 146 13.40 2.21 -8.42
CA VAL A 146 13.95 3.52 -8.71
C VAL A 146 15.40 3.33 -9.14
N GLU A 147 15.64 3.38 -10.45
CA GLU A 147 16.95 3.14 -11.06
C GLU A 147 17.93 4.29 -10.81
N ALA A 148 19.19 4.10 -11.25
CA ALA A 148 20.28 4.99 -10.89
C ALA A 148 20.01 6.45 -11.27
N GLY A 149 20.29 7.37 -10.34
CA GLY A 149 20.09 8.81 -10.53
C GLY A 149 18.63 9.27 -10.69
N ALA A 150 17.65 8.36 -10.60
CA ALA A 150 16.24 8.70 -10.74
C ALA A 150 15.68 9.38 -9.49
N LYS A 151 14.59 10.12 -9.68
CA LYS A 151 13.87 10.84 -8.62
C LYS A 151 12.43 10.37 -8.56
N LEU A 152 12.00 9.98 -7.37
CA LEU A 152 10.62 9.60 -7.11
C LEU A 152 10.05 10.49 -6.00
N HIS A 153 8.88 11.06 -6.26
CA HIS A 153 8.04 11.68 -5.23
C HIS A 153 6.83 10.78 -4.99
N LEU A 154 6.77 10.12 -3.85
CA LEU A 154 5.65 9.27 -3.45
C LEU A 154 4.77 10.04 -2.44
N ILE A 155 3.49 10.17 -2.77
CA ILE A 155 2.51 10.84 -1.93
C ILE A 155 1.39 9.86 -1.63
N GLU A 156 1.15 9.60 -0.36
CA GLU A 156 0.08 8.71 0.10
C GLU A 156 -0.96 9.56 0.84
N MET A 157 -2.20 9.55 0.37
CA MET A 157 -3.35 10.22 0.98
C MET A 157 -4.38 9.17 1.36
N LEU A 158 -4.46 8.87 2.64
CA LEU A 158 -5.26 7.76 3.17
C LEU A 158 -6.38 8.33 4.03
N GLY A 159 -7.60 8.35 3.50
CA GLY A 159 -8.77 8.90 4.18
C GLY A 159 -10.02 8.09 3.88
N VAL A 160 -10.41 7.26 4.83
CA VAL A 160 -11.57 6.36 4.74
C VAL A 160 -12.52 6.64 5.90
N ASN A 161 -13.80 6.33 5.74
CA ASN A 161 -14.83 6.70 6.73
C ASN A 161 -14.88 5.71 7.91
N GLU A 162 -15.61 6.11 8.95
CA GLU A 162 -15.93 5.25 10.08
C GLU A 162 -16.66 3.99 9.60
N GLY A 163 -16.30 2.84 10.17
CA GLY A 163 -16.81 1.55 9.71
C GLY A 163 -16.16 1.02 8.42
N GLN A 164 -15.07 1.63 7.93
CA GLN A 164 -14.29 1.11 6.80
C GLN A 164 -12.86 0.74 7.22
N GLN A 165 -12.13 0.08 6.32
CA GLN A 165 -10.73 -0.29 6.52
C GLN A 165 -9.88 0.04 5.31
N HIS A 166 -8.60 0.30 5.53
CA HIS A 166 -7.61 0.41 4.46
C HIS A 166 -6.29 -0.27 4.81
N LEU A 167 -5.73 -1.01 3.84
CA LEU A 167 -4.40 -1.62 3.93
C LEU A 167 -3.48 -1.08 2.83
N GLU A 168 -2.39 -0.40 3.22
CA GLU A 168 -1.40 0.18 2.32
C GLU A 168 -0.05 -0.52 2.45
N SER A 169 0.47 -1.08 1.35
CA SER A 169 1.71 -1.83 1.32
C SER A 169 2.62 -1.37 0.19
N VAL A 170 3.67 -0.63 0.54
CA VAL A 170 4.67 -0.12 -0.39
C VAL A 170 5.98 -0.88 -0.27
N GLY A 171 6.56 -1.26 -1.40
CA GLY A 171 7.91 -1.80 -1.52
C GLY A 171 8.78 -0.97 -2.47
N LEU A 172 9.94 -0.50 -2.00
CA LEU A 172 10.87 0.32 -2.78
C LEU A 172 12.22 -0.38 -2.95
N GLU A 173 12.73 -0.44 -4.17
CA GLU A 173 14.12 -0.79 -4.48
C GLU A 173 14.82 0.44 -5.07
N ILE A 174 15.79 0.99 -4.35
CA ILE A 174 16.39 2.30 -4.65
C ILE A 174 17.87 2.12 -5.00
N HIS A 175 18.21 2.43 -6.25
CA HIS A 175 19.54 2.22 -6.83
C HIS A 175 20.48 3.42 -6.60
N GLN A 176 21.69 3.32 -7.16
CA GLN A 176 22.78 4.27 -6.91
C GLN A 176 22.38 5.70 -7.30
N ASP A 177 22.73 6.69 -6.49
CA ASP A 177 22.45 8.12 -6.73
C ASP A 177 20.95 8.47 -6.88
N ALA A 178 20.04 7.52 -6.66
CA ALA A 178 18.61 7.75 -6.72
C ALA A 178 18.11 8.45 -5.44
N ALA A 179 17.08 9.29 -5.59
CA ALA A 179 16.47 10.02 -4.49
C ALA A 179 14.95 9.77 -4.45
N VAL A 180 14.45 9.40 -3.28
CA VAL A 180 13.02 9.18 -3.04
C VAL A 180 12.56 10.08 -1.90
N ASP A 181 11.52 10.88 -2.16
CA ASP A 181 10.78 11.63 -1.15
C ASP A 181 9.41 10.98 -0.96
N VAL A 182 9.08 10.64 0.29
CA VAL A 182 7.81 10.01 0.67
C VAL A 182 7.05 10.96 1.60
N LYS A 183 5.81 11.28 1.24
CA LYS A 183 4.88 12.05 2.07
C LYS A 183 3.60 11.27 2.30
N GLN A 184 3.41 10.80 3.53
CA GLN A 184 2.25 10.03 3.94
C GLN A 184 1.32 10.88 4.80
N TYR A 185 0.03 10.84 4.47
CA TYR A 185 -1.03 11.51 5.18
C TYR A 185 -2.12 10.49 5.53
N ALA A 186 -2.15 10.04 6.78
CA ALA A 186 -3.24 9.22 7.33
C ALA A 186 -4.26 10.14 8.02
N LEU A 187 -5.42 10.33 7.38
CA LEU A 187 -6.35 11.42 7.69
C LEU A 187 -7.51 11.03 8.64
N GLY A 188 -7.32 9.96 9.42
CA GLY A 188 -8.31 9.50 10.38
C GLY A 188 -9.53 8.86 9.72
N GLY A 189 -10.54 8.62 10.53
CA GLY A 189 -11.84 8.09 10.17
C GLY A 189 -11.99 6.59 10.36
N SER A 190 -10.94 5.76 10.48
CA SER A 190 -11.15 4.31 10.43
C SER A 190 -9.98 3.44 10.96
N THR A 191 -9.97 2.14 10.61
CA THR A 191 -8.81 1.25 10.75
C THR A 191 -7.92 1.33 9.51
N ILE A 192 -6.70 1.85 9.67
CA ILE A 192 -5.69 1.97 8.60
C ILE A 192 -4.42 1.20 9.01
N GLY A 193 -4.05 0.23 8.18
CA GLY A 193 -2.75 -0.44 8.22
C GLY A 193 -1.83 0.13 7.15
N LEU A 194 -0.70 0.69 7.55
CA LEU A 194 0.31 1.31 6.69
C LEU A 194 1.63 0.55 6.81
N GLY A 195 2.17 0.12 5.68
CA GLY A 195 3.46 -0.53 5.59
C GLY A 195 4.30 0.04 4.45
N LEU A 196 5.52 0.48 4.74
CA LEU A 196 6.54 0.79 3.73
C LEU A 196 7.86 0.07 4.01
N THR A 197 8.35 -0.67 3.02
CA THR A 197 9.72 -1.21 3.02
C THR A 197 10.55 -0.53 1.94
N ALA A 198 11.75 -0.09 2.27
CA ALA A 198 12.70 0.48 1.33
C ALA A 198 14.07 -0.21 1.39
N ASN A 199 14.53 -0.68 0.24
CA ASN A 199 15.82 -1.30 0.02
C ASN A 199 16.74 -0.31 -0.70
N LEU A 200 17.63 0.36 0.05
CA LEU A 200 18.67 1.24 -0.48
C LEU A 200 19.85 0.37 -0.92
N VAL A 201 19.79 -0.13 -2.15
CA VAL A 201 20.76 -1.12 -2.68
C VAL A 201 21.99 -0.47 -3.31
N GLY A 202 21.87 0.77 -3.80
CA GLY A 202 22.97 1.46 -4.47
C GLY A 202 23.74 2.45 -3.58
N ALA A 203 24.97 2.75 -3.97
CA ALA A 203 25.77 3.78 -3.32
C ALA A 203 25.06 5.15 -3.40
N ARG A 204 25.09 5.93 -2.31
CA ARG A 204 24.47 7.27 -2.24
C ARG A 204 22.96 7.31 -2.56
N ALA A 205 22.27 6.17 -2.50
CA ALA A 205 20.81 6.12 -2.55
C ALA A 205 20.23 6.90 -1.35
N ARG A 206 19.18 7.68 -1.57
CA ARG A 206 18.56 8.54 -0.56
C ARG A 206 17.06 8.28 -0.45
N LEU A 207 16.58 8.20 0.79
CA LEU A 207 15.17 8.17 1.14
C LEU A 207 14.90 9.24 2.20
N ASP A 208 13.98 10.15 1.91
CA ASP A 208 13.37 11.05 2.89
C ASP A 208 11.92 10.61 3.11
N LEU A 209 11.54 10.31 4.35
CA LEU A 209 10.19 9.86 4.69
C LEU A 209 9.55 10.82 5.70
N ASN A 210 8.39 11.37 5.34
CA ASN A 210 7.57 12.20 6.20
C ASN A 210 6.18 11.59 6.36
N ASN A 211 5.83 11.18 7.58
CA ASN A 211 4.51 10.69 7.91
C ASN A 211 3.78 11.71 8.79
N ARG A 212 2.57 12.08 8.39
CA ARG A 212 1.64 12.89 9.16
C ARG A 212 0.36 12.11 9.33
N TYR A 213 -0.14 12.08 10.56
CA TYR A 213 -1.39 11.41 10.87
C TYR A 213 -2.27 12.27 11.75
N HIS A 214 -3.57 12.08 11.59
CA HIS A 214 -4.59 12.64 12.46
C HIS A 214 -5.46 11.49 12.96
N ALA A 215 -5.49 11.28 14.27
CA ALA A 215 -6.37 10.33 14.93
C ALA A 215 -6.99 10.99 16.16
N THR A 216 -8.30 10.86 16.35
CA THR A 216 -9.07 11.60 17.36
C THR A 216 -9.74 10.71 18.40
N HIS A 217 -10.14 9.46 18.08
CA HIS A 217 -10.86 8.57 19.01
C HIS A 217 -10.53 7.06 18.82
N GLU A 218 -11.50 6.24 18.36
CA GLU A 218 -11.42 4.77 18.28
C GLU A 218 -10.73 4.26 17.00
N GLU A 219 -10.17 5.17 16.21
CA GLU A 219 -9.45 4.87 14.99
C GLU A 219 -8.20 4.05 15.32
N THR A 220 -7.97 3.00 14.52
CA THR A 220 -6.78 2.18 14.65
C THR A 220 -5.82 2.53 13.53
N LEU A 221 -4.64 3.03 13.90
CA LEU A 221 -3.57 3.33 12.96
C LEU A 221 -2.36 2.46 13.29
N ASP A 222 -2.06 1.50 12.42
CA ASP A 222 -0.89 0.62 12.52
C ASP A 222 0.13 1.02 11.44
N ILE A 223 1.31 1.47 11.83
CA ILE A 223 2.35 1.99 10.93
C ILE A 223 3.62 1.16 11.06
N ASN A 224 4.11 0.64 9.94
CA ASN A 224 5.36 -0.08 9.84
C ASN A 224 6.27 0.50 8.74
N HIS A 225 7.46 0.96 9.12
CA HIS A 225 8.48 1.42 8.17
C HIS A 225 9.78 0.63 8.37
N LEU A 226 10.23 -0.06 7.32
CA LEU A 226 11.46 -0.84 7.30
C LEU A 226 12.41 -0.30 6.23
N VAL A 227 13.58 0.20 6.64
CA VAL A 227 14.61 0.68 5.70
C VAL A 227 15.87 -0.16 5.82
N ARG A 228 16.28 -0.78 4.72
CA ARG A 228 17.51 -1.58 4.62
C ARG A 228 18.57 -0.85 3.83
N MET A 229 19.60 -0.39 4.52
CA MET A 229 20.77 0.27 3.93
C MET A 229 21.80 -0.80 3.54
N ARG A 230 21.91 -1.10 2.24
CA ARG A 230 22.86 -2.09 1.69
C ARG A 230 23.94 -1.46 0.82
N GLY A 231 23.69 -0.27 0.26
CA GLY A 231 24.67 0.47 -0.53
C GLY A 231 25.93 0.76 0.26
N THR A 232 27.08 0.45 -0.33
CA THR A 232 28.39 0.79 0.23
C THR A 232 28.80 2.19 -0.26
N SER A 233 29.48 2.95 0.60
CA SER A 233 30.07 4.26 0.27
C SER A 233 31.18 4.16 -0.77
#